data_AF-A0A7X9MRF3-F1
#
_entry.id   AF-A0A7X9MRF3-F1
#
_cell.length_a   1.000
_cell.length_b   1.000
_cell.length_c   1.000
_cell.angle_alpha   90.00
_cell.angle_beta   90.00
_cell.angle_gamma   90.00
#
_symmetry.space_group_name_H-M   'P 1'
#
loop_
_entity.id
_entity.type
_entity.pdbx_description
1 polymer ?
#
loop_
_entity_poly.entity_id
_entity_poly.type
_entity_poly.pdbx_seq_one_letter_code
_entity_poly.pdbx_strand_id
1 'polypeptide(L)' 'MLSEKVPICTEDVRSRAAKKLSGFNASKKSNKHVKTVAITGDLVKPIHVKKTEPLVKRITYFQNNS' A
#
# COMPACT_ATOMS: atom_id res chain seq x y z
N MET A 1 32.01 -13.21 -31.83
CA MET A 1 32.51 -13.72 -30.53
C MET A 1 31.33 -13.76 -29.57
N LEU A 2 30.90 -14.96 -29.15
CA LEU A 2 29.89 -15.12 -28.11
C LEU A 2 30.54 -14.66 -26.80
N SER A 3 29.97 -13.65 -26.15
CA SER A 3 30.42 -13.22 -24.82
C SER A 3 30.21 -14.39 -23.86
N GLU A 4 31.28 -15.09 -23.51
CA GLU A 4 31.26 -16.08 -22.44
C GLU A 4 30.76 -15.37 -21.18
N LYS A 5 29.57 -15.74 -20.72
CA LYS A 5 28.98 -15.15 -19.52
C LYS A 5 29.85 -15.57 -18.35
N VAL A 6 30.51 -14.59 -17.72
CA VAL A 6 31.25 -14.81 -16.48
C VAL A 6 30.30 -15.45 -15.45
N PRO A 7 30.67 -16.58 -14.82
CA PRO A 7 29.81 -17.24 -13.86
C PRO A 7 29.48 -16.28 -12.71
N ILE A 8 28.20 -16.24 -12.33
CA ILE A 8 27.75 -15.35 -11.26
C ILE A 8 28.25 -15.90 -9.92
N CYS A 9 29.05 -15.13 -9.20
CA CYS A 9 29.45 -15.44 -7.83
C CYS A 9 28.23 -15.43 -6.90
N THR A 10 27.92 -16.58 -6.29
CA THR A 10 26.74 -16.74 -5.43
C THR A 10 26.85 -15.96 -4.12
N GLU A 11 28.08 -15.77 -3.62
CA GLU A 11 28.34 -14.99 -2.41
C GLU A 11 28.03 -13.50 -2.63
N ASP A 12 28.41 -12.96 -3.79
CA ASP A 12 28.12 -11.57 -4.16
C ASP A 12 26.62 -11.32 -4.30
N VAL A 13 25.88 -12.30 -4.85
CA VAL A 13 24.41 -12.24 -4.95
C VAL A 13 23.79 -12.25 -3.55
N ARG A 14 24.26 -13.12 -2.65
CA ARG A 14 23.76 -13.22 -1.27
C ARG A 14 24.01 -11.92 -0.50
N SER A 15 25.22 -11.39 -0.55
CA SER A 15 25.59 -10.12 0.08
C SER A 15 24.76 -8.95 -0.45
N ARG A 16 24.59 -8.86 -1.77
CA ARG A 16 23.77 -7.83 -2.41
C ARG A 16 22.29 -7.94 -2.05
N ALA A 17 21.75 -9.15 -1.98
CA ALA A 17 20.37 -9.39 -1.56
C ALA A 17 20.14 -8.98 -0.10
N ALA A 18 21.04 -9.38 0.81
CA ALA A 18 20.98 -9.01 2.22
C ALA A 18 21.03 -7.49 2.42
N LYS A 19 21.92 -6.79 1.69
CA LYS A 19 22.02 -5.32 1.73
C LYS A 19 20.76 -4.62 1.21
N LYS A 20 20.12 -5.16 0.17
CA LYS A 20 18.86 -4.61 -0.35
C LYS A 20 17.72 -4.82 0.64
N LEU A 21 17.59 -6.02 1.20
CA LEU A 21 16.54 -6.35 2.16
C LEU A 21 16.69 -5.59 3.49
N SER A 22 17.93 -5.36 3.95
CA SER A 22 18.17 -4.58 5.17
C SER A 22 17.76 -3.11 5.03
N GLY A 23 17.90 -2.52 3.84
CA GLY A 23 17.46 -1.15 3.55
C GLY A 23 15.94 -0.95 3.61
N PHE A 24 15.14 -1.97 3.33
CA PHE A 24 13.67 -1.88 3.40
C PHE A 24 13.12 -1.87 4.83
N ASN A 25 13.81 -2.49 5.78
CA ASN A 25 13.39 -2.52 7.18
C ASN A 25 13.88 -1.29 7.99
N ALA A 26 14.80 -0.49 7.44
CA ALA A 26 15.36 0.68 8.12
C ALA A 26 14.43 1.92 8.13
N SER A 27 13.37 1.95 7.32
CA SER A 27 12.41 3.06 7.25
C SER A 27 11.07 2.77 7.95
N LYS A 28 11.10 2.19 9.16
CA LYS A 28 9.92 2.13 10.05
C LYS A 28 10.19 2.67 11.46
N LYS A 29 11.07 3.66 11.59
CA LYS A 29 11.21 4.45 12.83
C LYS A 29 10.90 5.93 12.59
N SER A 30 9.70 6.23 12.07
CA SER A 30 9.08 7.51 12.40
C SER A 30 8.33 7.35 13.72
N ASN A 31 9.08 7.45 14.82
CA ASN A 31 8.53 7.65 16.17
C ASN A 31 8.15 9.13 16.40
N LYS A 32 7.64 9.81 15.37
CA LYS A 32 6.72 10.92 15.67
C LYS A 32 5.47 10.22 16.15
N HIS A 33 5.12 10.46 17.41
CA HIS A 33 3.77 10.26 17.92
C HIS A 33 2.83 10.96 16.93
N VAL A 34 2.41 10.25 15.90
CA VAL A 34 1.38 10.71 14.98
C VAL A 34 0.18 10.79 15.88
N LYS A 35 -0.10 12.00 16.36
CA LYS A 35 -1.39 12.37 16.92
C LYS A 35 -2.39 11.65 16.05
N THR A 36 -3.02 10.62 16.64
CA THR A 36 -4.24 9.98 16.17
C THR A 36 -4.50 10.32 14.73
N VAL A 37 -3.96 9.50 13.81
CA VAL A 37 -4.22 9.63 12.39
C VAL A 37 -5.70 9.97 12.26
N ALA A 38 -5.99 11.23 11.93
CA ALA A 38 -7.31 11.64 11.52
C ALA A 38 -7.47 10.96 10.17
N ILE A 39 -7.92 9.71 10.19
CA ILE A 39 -7.85 8.80 9.04
C ILE A 39 -8.51 9.42 7.81
N THR A 40 -9.49 10.32 7.97
CA THR A 40 -10.09 11.03 6.83
C THR A 40 -10.86 12.31 7.23
N GLY A 41 -10.91 12.70 8.51
CA GLY A 41 -11.90 13.66 9.04
C GLY A 41 -11.87 15.06 8.42
N ASP A 42 -10.68 15.68 8.30
CA ASP A 42 -10.55 17.06 7.80
C ASP A 42 -10.15 17.14 6.31
N LEU A 43 -9.67 16.04 5.73
CA LEU A 43 -9.18 15.99 4.35
C LEU A 43 -10.27 15.67 3.32
N VAL A 44 -11.36 15.04 3.76
CA VAL A 44 -12.44 14.57 2.88
C VAL A 44 -13.78 15.08 3.40
N LYS A 45 -14.46 15.93 2.63
CA LYS A 45 -15.84 16.34 2.96
C LYS A 45 -16.76 15.13 2.84
N PRO A 46 -17.59 14.81 3.85
CA PRO A 46 -18.57 13.74 3.73
C PRO A 46 -19.59 14.11 2.65
N ILE A 47 -19.77 13.22 1.69
CA ILE A 47 -20.79 13.36 0.64
C ILE A 47 -22.05 12.66 1.13
N HIS A 48 -23.13 13.43 1.31
CA HIS A 48 -24.44 12.87 1.64
C HIS A 48 -25.06 12.29 0.37
N VAL A 49 -25.18 10.97 0.31
CA VAL A 49 -25.79 10.25 -0.81
C VAL A 49 -27.17 9.71 -0.41
N LYS A 50 -28.13 9.73 -1.33
CA LYS A 50 -29.46 9.16 -1.09
C LYS A 50 -29.44 7.64 -1.30
N LYS A 51 -30.26 6.91 -0.54
CA LYS A 51 -30.43 5.44 -0.72
C LYS A 51 -31.03 5.06 -2.08
N THR A 52 -31.63 6.02 -2.77
CA THR A 52 -32.17 5.86 -4.12
C THR A 52 -31.11 5.85 -5.21
N GLU A 53 -29.89 6.34 -4.93
CA GLU A 53 -28.80 6.45 -5.91
C GLU A 53 -28.39 5.07 -6.45
N PRO A 54 -28.22 4.91 -7.78
CA PRO A 54 -27.89 3.62 -8.38
C PRO A 54 -26.60 3.00 -7.84
N LEU A 55 -25.58 3.83 -7.60
CA LEU A 55 -24.29 3.37 -7.10
C LEU A 55 -24.40 2.86 -5.66
N VAL A 56 -25.15 3.57 -4.81
CA VAL A 56 -25.41 3.16 -3.43
C VAL A 56 -26.12 1.82 -3.42
N LYS A 57 -27.17 1.64 -4.22
CA LYS A 57 -27.89 0.36 -4.32
C LYS A 57 -27.00 -0.81 -4.73
N ARG A 58 -26.07 -0.60 -5.67
CA ARG A 58 -25.12 -1.65 -6.11
C ARG A 58 -24.13 -2.02 -5.02
N ILE A 59 -23.62 -1.04 -4.28
CA ILE A 59 -22.60 -1.26 -3.25
C ILE A 59 -23.21 -1.86 -1.98
N THR A 60 -24.34 -1.30 -1.53
CA THR A 60 -24.94 -1.64 -0.23
C THR A 60 -26.02 -2.69 -0.34
N TYR A 61 -26.34 -3.17 -1.55
CA TYR A 61 -27.44 -4.10 -1.83
C TYR A 61 -28.76 -3.65 -1.19
N PHE A 62 -28.99 -2.32 -1.15
CA PHE A 62 -30.15 -1.76 -0.47
C PHE A 62 -31.42 -2.14 -1.23
N GLN A 63 -32.21 -3.05 -0.64
CA GLN A 63 -33.52 -3.41 -1.14
C GLN A 63 -34.54 -2.40 -0.60
N ASN A 64 -35.22 -1.72 -1.51
CA ASN A 64 -36.38 -0.92 -1.17
C ASN A 64 -37.51 -1.90 -0.82
N ASN A 65 -37.69 -2.19 0.46
CA ASN A 65 -38.90 -2.85 0.95
C ASN A 65 -40.00 -1.79 0.98
N SER A 66 -40.68 -1.61 -0.15
CA SER A 66 -41.92 -0.84 -0.27
C SER A 66 -43.09 -1.79 -0.38
#